data_AF-A0A9Y3V7N4-F1
#
_entry.id   AF-A0A9Y3V7N4-F1
#
_cell.length_a   1.000
_cell.length_b   1.000
_cell.length_c   1.000
_cell.angle_alpha   90.00
_cell.angle_beta   90.00
_cell.angle_gamma   90.00
#
_symmetry.space_group_name_H-M   'P 1'
#
loop_
_entity.id
_entity.type
_entity.pdbx_description
1 polymer ?
#
loop_
_entity_poly.entity_id
_entity_poly.type
_entity_poly.pdbx_seq_one_letter_code
_entity_poly.pdbx_strand_id
1 'polypeptide(L)'
;MSWTTGSIHLFLILCFTQTCLTMHPETRGFTGTEKNGSLWINPNDENVLSSRLTTVFLPIIYIIVFLVGLPTNALAIWVFLFRTKKKHPSSIYMANLALADLLFVIWLPLKIAYHFNGNNWIYGEGLCKVLVAFFYGNMYCSVAFIACISVQRYWAVAHPLSQQQKRNRVAVSVSVTIWVVVWLISIPLYLYNQEVKIARLEILTCHDVTKPSQKKIAAGYFLTMGMLGFVVPTIVCIVSYVLMLKALRNSMKDPAIAKRRKKAVVLIVTVLVMFLLCFTPSNIMLMVHYILLLKGADNNLYGFYITTLCLASLNSCFDPFVYYFISEDFREHVKNTFLCRSERTAQRMRVSFSALKFSKKSNSYTSGSGNTRSTDC
;
A
#
# COMPACT_ATOMS: atom_id res chain seq x y z
N MET A 1 -2.16 33.92 -23.71
CA MET A 1 -3.26 32.99 -23.32
C MET A 1 -2.71 32.05 -22.27
N SER A 2 -2.77 32.44 -20.99
CA SER A 2 -2.25 31.67 -19.85
C SER A 2 -3.30 31.67 -18.76
N TRP A 3 -4.21 30.70 -18.82
CA TRP A 3 -5.11 30.41 -17.71
C TRP A 3 -4.35 29.49 -16.75
N THR A 4 -4.04 30.04 -15.58
CA THR A 4 -3.31 29.38 -14.50
C THR A 4 -4.19 28.32 -13.84
N THR A 5 -3.60 27.15 -13.59
CA THR A 5 -4.18 26.00 -12.88
C THR A 5 -4.73 26.33 -11.49
N GLY A 6 -4.35 27.47 -10.90
CA GLY A 6 -4.92 27.99 -9.64
C GLY A 6 -6.40 28.38 -9.74
N SER A 7 -6.86 28.87 -10.89
CA SER A 7 -8.24 29.33 -11.04
C SER A 7 -9.24 28.19 -11.10
N ILE A 8 -8.84 27.00 -11.60
CA ILE A 8 -9.74 25.83 -11.67
C ILE A 8 -9.91 25.19 -10.29
N HIS A 9 -8.85 25.13 -9.47
CA HIS A 9 -8.96 24.65 -8.09
C HIS A 9 -9.78 25.61 -7.21
N LEU A 10 -9.60 26.93 -7.37
CA LEU A 10 -10.41 27.92 -6.65
C LEU A 10 -11.87 27.91 -7.12
N PHE A 11 -12.13 27.70 -8.42
CA PHE A 11 -13.48 27.60 -8.98
C PHE A 11 -14.18 26.30 -8.56
N LEU A 12 -13.47 25.18 -8.45
CA LEU A 12 -14.03 23.94 -7.90
C LEU A 12 -14.30 24.06 -6.40
N ILE A 13 -13.42 24.70 -5.63
CA ILE A 13 -13.65 24.97 -4.20
C ILE A 13 -14.82 25.93 -4.01
N LEU A 14 -14.93 27.00 -4.82
CA LEU A 14 -16.02 27.99 -4.77
C LEU A 14 -17.35 27.41 -5.28
N CYS A 15 -17.36 26.59 -6.33
CA CYS A 15 -18.57 25.89 -6.76
C CYS A 15 -19.05 24.89 -5.70
N PHE A 16 -18.14 24.19 -5.01
CA PHE A 16 -18.48 23.27 -3.90
C PHE A 16 -18.99 24.00 -2.65
N THR A 17 -18.46 25.19 -2.33
CA THR A 17 -18.95 25.98 -1.19
C THR A 17 -20.28 26.66 -1.48
N GLN A 18 -20.52 27.07 -2.73
CA GLN A 18 -21.72 27.82 -3.11
C GLN A 18 -22.94 26.93 -3.41
N THR A 19 -22.76 25.68 -3.87
CA THR A 19 -23.85 24.67 -3.84
C THR A 19 -24.11 24.08 -2.45
N CYS A 20 -23.20 24.29 -1.49
CA CYS A 20 -23.37 23.90 -0.07
C CYS A 20 -24.23 24.88 0.75
N LEU A 21 -24.44 26.12 0.28
CA LEU A 21 -25.14 27.16 1.03
C LEU A 21 -26.66 27.20 0.77
N THR A 22 -27.19 26.39 -0.14
CA THR A 22 -28.58 26.47 -0.61
C THR A 22 -29.37 25.16 -0.47
N MET A 23 -29.24 24.43 0.63
CA MET A 23 -30.19 23.36 0.98
C MET A 23 -30.63 23.42 2.44
N HIS A 24 -31.95 23.54 2.61
CA HIS A 24 -32.68 23.56 3.88
C HIS A 24 -32.58 22.21 4.64
N PRO A 25 -32.83 22.20 5.95
CA PRO A 25 -32.43 21.13 6.84
C PRO A 25 -33.50 20.04 6.93
N GLU A 26 -33.22 18.88 6.35
CA GLU A 26 -33.73 17.63 6.93
C GLU A 26 -32.53 16.78 7.36
N THR A 27 -32.41 16.60 8.67
CA THR A 27 -31.31 15.97 9.38
C THR A 27 -31.36 14.46 9.25
N ARG A 28 -30.63 13.87 8.31
CA ARG A 28 -30.47 12.41 8.25
C ARG A 28 -29.13 12.06 7.66
N GLY A 29 -28.17 11.72 8.51
CA GLY A 29 -26.93 11.03 8.18
C GLY A 29 -26.61 10.03 9.29
N PHE A 30 -25.38 9.52 9.38
CA PHE A 30 -24.88 8.66 10.48
C PHE A 30 -24.76 9.45 11.82
N THR A 31 -25.68 10.38 12.05
CA THR A 31 -25.82 11.25 13.20
C THR A 31 -26.80 10.58 14.15
N GLY A 32 -26.29 9.67 14.97
CA GLY A 32 -27.06 9.18 16.10
C GLY A 32 -27.25 10.25 17.17
N THR A 33 -28.29 10.11 17.99
CA THR A 33 -28.42 10.92 19.22
C THR A 33 -27.59 10.29 20.33
N GLU A 34 -26.69 11.07 20.93
CA GLU A 34 -25.92 10.64 22.10
C GLU A 34 -26.76 10.85 23.36
N LYS A 35 -27.00 9.78 24.14
CA LYS A 35 -27.72 9.84 25.42
C LYS A 35 -26.96 9.02 26.46
N ASN A 36 -26.57 9.65 27.56
CA ASN A 36 -25.82 9.02 28.68
C ASN A 36 -24.57 8.24 28.24
N GLY A 37 -23.81 8.77 27.26
CA GLY A 37 -22.58 8.14 26.74
C GLY A 37 -22.80 6.96 25.78
N SER A 38 -24.05 6.63 25.48
CA SER A 38 -24.44 5.62 24.47
C SER A 38 -25.01 6.29 23.22
N LEU A 39 -24.76 5.71 22.05
CA LEU A 39 -25.20 6.23 20.76
C LEU A 39 -26.39 5.44 20.22
N TRP A 40 -27.41 6.15 19.75
CA TRP A 40 -28.58 5.61 19.06
C TRP A 40 -28.45 5.86 17.56
N ILE A 41 -28.16 4.83 16.77
CA ILE A 41 -27.97 4.91 15.31
C ILE A 41 -29.24 4.52 14.54
N ASN A 42 -29.27 4.72 13.22
CA ASN A 42 -30.42 4.35 12.37
C ASN A 42 -30.58 2.81 12.32
N PRO A 43 -31.81 2.25 12.31
CA PRO A 43 -32.04 0.81 12.13
C PRO A 43 -31.28 0.18 10.95
N ASN A 44 -31.10 0.90 9.84
CA ASN A 44 -30.33 0.38 8.69
C ASN A 44 -28.85 0.11 9.05
N ASP A 45 -28.25 0.97 9.86
CA ASP A 45 -26.85 0.84 10.28
C ASP A 45 -26.67 -0.30 11.28
N GLU A 46 -27.65 -0.51 12.15
CA GLU A 46 -27.70 -1.65 13.08
C GLU A 46 -27.85 -2.98 12.34
N ASN A 47 -28.67 -3.00 11.28
CA ASN A 47 -28.80 -4.16 10.41
C ASN A 47 -27.46 -4.48 9.73
N VAL A 48 -26.70 -3.47 9.29
CA VAL A 48 -25.36 -3.71 8.72
C VAL A 48 -24.39 -4.24 9.78
N LEU A 49 -24.36 -3.64 10.98
CA LEU A 49 -23.49 -4.10 12.07
C LEU A 49 -23.82 -5.53 12.51
N SER A 50 -25.08 -5.94 12.52
CA SER A 50 -25.48 -7.31 12.87
C SER A 50 -25.47 -8.29 11.68
N SER A 51 -25.23 -7.80 10.46
CA SER A 51 -25.31 -8.63 9.25
C SER A 51 -24.16 -9.63 9.11
N ARG A 52 -24.36 -10.62 8.24
CA ARG A 52 -23.30 -11.55 7.82
C ARG A 52 -22.17 -10.86 7.04
N LEU A 53 -22.37 -9.64 6.56
CA LEU A 53 -21.29 -8.88 5.94
C LEU A 53 -20.17 -8.66 6.96
N THR A 54 -20.51 -8.07 8.12
CA THR A 54 -19.52 -7.73 9.16
C THR A 54 -19.08 -8.93 9.98
N THR A 55 -19.99 -9.86 10.27
CA THR A 55 -19.74 -10.98 11.21
C THR A 55 -19.21 -12.25 10.54
N VAL A 56 -19.28 -12.37 9.21
CA VAL A 56 -18.81 -13.55 8.46
C VAL A 56 -17.86 -13.16 7.33
N PHE A 57 -18.29 -12.29 6.41
CA PHE A 57 -17.49 -11.96 5.24
C PHE A 57 -16.18 -11.22 5.60
N LEU A 58 -16.25 -10.16 6.41
CA LEU A 58 -15.04 -9.42 6.84
C LEU A 58 -14.00 -10.31 7.55
N PRO A 59 -14.34 -11.09 8.60
CA PRO A 59 -13.36 -11.91 9.28
C PRO A 59 -12.77 -12.99 8.36
N ILE A 60 -13.52 -13.55 7.41
CA ILE A 60 -12.96 -14.48 6.40
C ILE A 60 -11.87 -13.80 5.57
N ILE A 61 -12.12 -12.58 5.08
CA ILE A 61 -11.12 -11.83 4.32
C ILE A 61 -9.90 -11.52 5.20
N TYR A 62 -10.09 -11.08 6.44
CA TYR A 62 -8.98 -10.81 7.36
C TYR A 62 -8.18 -12.07 7.72
N ILE A 63 -8.81 -13.25 7.83
CA ILE A 63 -8.12 -14.53 8.00
C ILE A 63 -7.25 -14.83 6.78
N ILE A 64 -7.76 -14.64 5.56
CA ILE A 64 -6.97 -14.81 4.33
C ILE A 64 -5.78 -13.86 4.35
N VAL A 65 -6.00 -12.58 4.68
CA VAL A 65 -4.93 -11.58 4.77
C VAL A 65 -3.89 -11.95 5.80
N PHE A 66 -4.30 -12.48 6.95
CA PHE A 66 -3.37 -12.93 7.98
C PHE A 66 -2.55 -14.14 7.53
N LEU A 67 -3.21 -15.18 7.01
CA LEU A 67 -2.56 -16.42 6.58
C LEU A 67 -1.63 -16.24 5.39
N VAL A 68 -1.94 -15.31 4.49
CA VAL A 68 -1.08 -15.00 3.33
C VAL A 68 -0.07 -13.93 3.68
N GLY A 69 -0.53 -12.78 4.16
CA GLY A 69 0.28 -11.59 4.37
C GLY A 69 1.38 -11.77 5.40
N LEU A 70 1.13 -12.46 6.52
CA LEU A 70 2.13 -12.65 7.57
C LEU A 70 3.36 -13.44 7.06
N PRO A 71 3.23 -14.69 6.56
CA PRO A 71 4.41 -15.46 6.14
C PRO A 71 5.11 -14.85 4.92
N THR A 72 4.37 -14.27 3.95
CA THR A 72 5.00 -13.72 2.75
C THR A 72 5.79 -12.46 3.02
N ASN A 73 5.28 -11.55 3.86
CA ASN A 73 5.99 -10.32 4.20
C ASN A 73 7.14 -10.59 5.19
N ALA A 74 6.99 -11.56 6.10
CA ALA A 74 8.09 -12.01 6.95
C ALA A 74 9.25 -12.59 6.12
N LEU A 75 8.95 -13.45 5.14
CA LEU A 75 9.94 -13.95 4.19
C LEU A 75 10.59 -12.80 3.40
N ALA A 76 9.81 -11.81 2.96
CA ALA A 76 10.32 -10.67 2.21
C ALA A 76 11.32 -9.86 3.03
N ILE A 77 11.00 -9.51 4.28
CA ILE A 77 11.93 -8.82 5.19
C ILE A 77 13.19 -9.66 5.38
N TRP A 78 13.06 -10.96 5.68
CA TRP A 78 14.22 -11.82 5.89
C TRP A 78 15.14 -11.85 4.68
N VAL A 79 14.59 -11.99 3.47
CA VAL A 79 15.37 -11.95 2.23
C VAL A 79 16.05 -10.58 2.07
N PHE A 80 15.28 -9.49 2.19
CA PHE A 80 15.81 -8.15 1.94
C PHE A 80 16.84 -7.72 2.95
N LEU A 81 16.75 -8.15 4.21
CA LEU A 81 17.72 -7.84 5.26
C LEU A 81 18.96 -8.75 5.20
N PHE A 82 18.77 -10.07 5.14
CA PHE A 82 19.85 -11.03 5.36
C PHE A 82 20.39 -11.71 4.09
N ARG A 83 19.61 -11.75 3.00
CA ARG A 83 19.98 -12.53 1.79
C ARG A 83 20.35 -11.65 0.59
N THR A 84 19.87 -10.42 0.52
CA THR A 84 20.23 -9.47 -0.53
C THR A 84 21.65 -8.91 -0.29
N LYS A 85 22.64 -9.43 -1.02
CA LYS A 85 24.06 -9.03 -0.93
C LYS A 85 24.32 -7.60 -1.41
N LYS A 86 23.61 -7.14 -2.44
CA LYS A 86 23.73 -5.78 -2.98
C LYS A 86 22.44 -5.01 -2.70
N LYS A 87 22.50 -4.10 -1.73
CA LYS A 87 21.37 -3.24 -1.38
C LYS A 87 21.17 -2.21 -2.48
N HIS A 88 20.00 -2.27 -3.13
CA HIS A 88 19.53 -1.25 -4.06
C HIS A 88 18.42 -0.43 -3.41
N PRO A 89 18.19 0.84 -3.81
CA PRO A 89 17.14 1.68 -3.24
C PRO A 89 15.76 1.02 -3.27
N SER A 90 15.42 0.33 -4.37
CA SER A 90 14.16 -0.41 -4.46
C SER A 90 14.04 -1.50 -3.41
N SER A 91 15.13 -2.20 -3.06
CA SER A 91 15.10 -3.22 -2.01
C SER A 91 14.89 -2.61 -0.63
N ILE A 92 15.38 -1.38 -0.39
CA ILE A 92 15.14 -0.64 0.84
C ILE A 92 13.65 -0.27 0.94
N TYR A 93 13.06 0.27 -0.13
CA TYR A 93 11.62 0.59 -0.13
C TYR A 93 10.74 -0.65 0.01
N MET A 94 11.06 -1.75 -0.69
CA MET A 94 10.32 -3.01 -0.55
C MET A 94 10.43 -3.62 0.86
N ALA A 95 11.57 -3.48 1.53
CA ALA A 95 11.72 -3.93 2.91
C ALA A 95 10.86 -3.11 3.88
N ASN A 96 10.75 -1.79 3.67
CA ASN A 96 9.88 -0.95 4.49
C ASN A 96 8.39 -1.18 4.19
N LEU A 97 8.03 -1.45 2.93
CA LEU A 97 6.69 -1.87 2.55
C LEU A 97 6.28 -3.15 3.29
N ALA A 98 7.13 -4.19 3.24
CA ALA A 98 6.90 -5.42 3.97
C ALA A 98 6.86 -5.23 5.50
N LEU A 99 7.63 -4.27 6.03
CA LEU A 99 7.57 -3.91 7.45
C LEU A 99 6.24 -3.26 7.82
N ALA A 100 5.72 -2.35 7.01
CA ALA A 100 4.41 -1.75 7.21
C ALA A 100 3.30 -2.82 7.19
N ASP A 101 3.37 -3.76 6.24
CA ASP A 101 2.43 -4.88 6.16
C ASP A 101 2.47 -5.75 7.41
N LEU A 102 3.65 -6.15 7.90
CA LEU A 102 3.76 -6.97 9.11
C LEU A 102 3.23 -6.24 10.34
N LEU A 103 3.57 -4.96 10.49
CA LEU A 103 3.11 -4.15 11.62
C LEU A 103 1.59 -3.99 11.63
N PHE A 104 0.91 -4.09 10.49
CA PHE A 104 -0.54 -4.16 10.41
C PHE A 104 -1.08 -5.57 10.65
N VAL A 105 -0.56 -6.56 9.94
CA VAL A 105 -1.10 -7.94 9.92
C VAL A 105 -1.00 -8.61 11.30
N ILE A 106 0.00 -8.27 12.12
CA ILE A 106 0.13 -8.80 13.49
C ILE A 106 -1.10 -8.48 14.37
N TRP A 107 -1.82 -7.38 14.10
CA TRP A 107 -3.01 -6.99 14.86
C TRP A 107 -4.32 -7.58 14.31
N LEU A 108 -4.30 -8.18 13.12
CA LEU A 108 -5.51 -8.77 12.50
C LEU A 108 -6.21 -9.83 13.35
N PRO A 109 -5.53 -10.68 14.13
CA PRO A 109 -6.22 -11.64 15.01
C PRO A 109 -7.24 -10.99 15.96
N LEU A 110 -6.92 -9.80 16.50
CA LEU A 110 -7.84 -9.05 17.34
C LEU A 110 -9.02 -8.50 16.55
N LYS A 111 -8.77 -8.02 15.32
CA LYS A 111 -9.84 -7.55 14.41
C LYS A 111 -10.79 -8.69 14.00
N ILE A 112 -10.23 -9.87 13.75
CA ILE A 112 -11.00 -11.08 13.41
C ILE A 112 -11.88 -11.48 14.60
N ALA A 113 -11.30 -11.55 15.80
CA ALA A 113 -12.04 -11.87 17.02
C ALA A 113 -13.16 -10.85 17.31
N TYR A 114 -12.89 -9.57 17.10
CA TYR A 114 -13.89 -8.50 17.19
C TYR A 114 -15.11 -8.74 16.29
N HIS A 115 -14.89 -9.05 15.01
CA HIS A 115 -15.99 -9.30 14.08
C HIS A 115 -16.76 -10.59 14.40
N PHE A 116 -16.07 -11.66 14.83
CA PHE A 116 -16.74 -12.89 15.28
C PHE A 116 -17.51 -12.71 16.59
N ASN A 117 -17.10 -11.77 17.44
CA ASN A 117 -17.82 -11.39 18.65
C ASN A 117 -18.98 -10.41 18.37
N GLY A 118 -19.54 -10.41 17.16
CA GLY A 118 -20.67 -9.55 16.81
C GLY A 118 -20.32 -8.06 16.76
N ASN A 119 -19.08 -7.71 16.39
CA ASN A 119 -18.57 -6.33 16.42
C ASN A 119 -18.56 -5.72 17.83
N ASN A 120 -18.30 -6.57 18.84
CA ASN A 120 -18.14 -6.14 20.22
C ASN A 120 -16.66 -6.19 20.64
N TRP A 121 -16.08 -5.02 20.85
CA TRP A 121 -14.68 -4.81 21.23
C TRP A 121 -14.51 -4.87 22.74
N ILE A 122 -13.65 -5.78 23.22
CA ILE A 122 -13.46 -6.06 24.65
C ILE A 122 -12.03 -5.80 25.14
N TYR A 123 -11.17 -5.24 24.29
CA TYR A 123 -9.74 -5.11 24.58
C TYR A 123 -9.31 -3.70 25.03
N GLY A 124 -10.26 -2.77 25.11
CA GLY A 124 -10.07 -1.41 25.60
C GLY A 124 -9.56 -0.41 24.55
N GLU A 125 -9.81 0.88 24.85
CA GLU A 125 -9.71 2.01 23.91
C GLU A 125 -8.30 2.18 23.36
N GLY A 126 -7.28 1.98 24.21
CA GLY A 126 -5.88 2.07 23.81
C GLY A 126 -5.54 1.09 22.68
N LEU A 127 -6.02 -0.15 22.77
CA LEU A 127 -5.74 -1.17 21.76
C LEU A 127 -6.58 -0.96 20.49
N CYS A 128 -7.80 -0.44 20.62
CA CYS A 128 -8.59 -0.01 19.47
C CYS A 128 -7.84 1.07 18.67
N LYS A 129 -7.35 2.12 19.34
CA LYS A 129 -6.53 3.18 18.72
C LYS A 129 -5.28 2.64 18.03
N VAL A 130 -4.56 1.73 18.67
CA VAL A 130 -3.38 1.07 18.09
C VAL A 130 -3.73 0.33 16.80
N LEU A 131 -4.78 -0.50 16.82
CA LEU A 131 -5.24 -1.26 15.66
C LEU A 131 -5.63 -0.33 14.49
N VAL A 132 -6.39 0.73 14.78
CA VAL A 132 -6.81 1.74 13.81
C VAL A 132 -5.60 2.47 13.22
N ALA A 133 -4.65 2.89 14.05
CA ALA A 133 -3.45 3.59 13.61
C ALA A 133 -2.54 2.71 12.75
N PHE A 134 -2.35 1.44 13.08
CA PHE A 134 -1.56 0.53 12.24
C PHE A 134 -2.26 0.18 10.92
N PHE A 135 -3.60 0.09 10.91
CA PHE A 135 -4.37 -0.09 9.68
C PHE A 135 -4.17 1.08 8.70
N TYR A 136 -4.42 2.31 9.13
CA TYR A 136 -4.25 3.49 8.28
C TYR A 136 -2.78 3.80 8.02
N GLY A 137 -1.91 3.60 9.01
CA GLY A 137 -0.48 3.71 8.88
C GLY A 137 0.05 2.80 7.77
N ASN A 138 -0.40 1.54 7.73
CA ASN A 138 -0.07 0.64 6.62
C ASN A 138 -0.59 1.15 5.28
N MET A 139 -1.85 1.60 5.21
CA MET A 139 -2.43 2.12 3.97
C MET A 139 -1.58 3.25 3.36
N TYR A 140 -1.23 4.26 4.17
CA TYR A 140 -0.49 5.43 3.69
C TYR A 140 1.01 5.15 3.50
N CYS A 141 1.65 4.34 4.37
CA CYS A 141 3.01 3.86 4.14
C CYS A 141 3.09 3.08 2.82
N SER A 142 2.13 2.19 2.56
CA SER A 142 2.11 1.36 1.36
C SER A 142 2.08 2.20 0.10
N VAL A 143 1.12 3.13 0.04
CA VAL A 143 0.96 4.04 -1.09
C VAL A 143 2.21 4.91 -1.31
N ALA A 144 2.82 5.42 -0.22
CA ALA A 144 4.05 6.21 -0.30
C ALA A 144 5.26 5.37 -0.80
N PHE A 145 5.47 4.17 -0.27
CA PHE A 145 6.57 3.30 -0.69
C PHE A 145 6.38 2.79 -2.11
N ILE A 146 5.15 2.49 -2.56
CA ILE A 146 4.84 2.17 -3.96
C ILE A 146 5.19 3.34 -4.87
N ALA A 147 4.90 4.58 -4.48
CA ALA A 147 5.31 5.77 -5.23
C ALA A 147 6.85 5.88 -5.32
N CYS A 148 7.57 5.69 -4.20
CA CYS A 148 9.03 5.67 -4.19
C CYS A 148 9.61 4.56 -5.08
N ILE A 149 9.04 3.35 -5.03
CA ILE A 149 9.43 2.22 -5.90
C ILE A 149 9.21 2.61 -7.37
N SER A 150 8.10 3.25 -7.70
CA SER A 150 7.75 3.67 -9.07
C SER A 150 8.72 4.71 -9.63
N VAL A 151 9.02 5.76 -8.85
CA VAL A 151 10.02 6.80 -9.20
C VAL A 151 11.40 6.17 -9.39
N GLN A 152 11.82 5.33 -8.43
CA GLN A 152 13.11 4.68 -8.45
C GLN A 152 13.27 3.73 -9.65
N ARG A 153 12.18 3.08 -10.08
CA ARG A 153 12.16 2.22 -11.27
C ARG A 153 12.28 3.03 -12.55
N TYR A 154 11.56 4.15 -12.66
CA TYR A 154 11.74 5.11 -13.73
C TYR A 154 13.20 5.58 -13.82
N TRP A 155 13.78 6.05 -12.73
CA TRP A 155 15.18 6.51 -12.69
C TRP A 155 16.18 5.44 -13.10
N ALA A 156 15.99 4.18 -12.68
CA ALA A 156 16.86 3.08 -13.06
C ALA A 156 16.80 2.76 -14.57
N VAL A 157 15.69 3.06 -15.24
CA VAL A 157 15.54 2.91 -16.69
C VAL A 157 16.14 4.10 -17.43
N ALA A 158 15.84 5.32 -16.99
CA ALA A 158 16.25 6.54 -17.68
C ALA A 158 17.73 6.90 -17.47
N HIS A 159 18.32 6.57 -16.32
CA HIS A 159 19.68 7.00 -15.94
C HIS A 159 20.53 5.82 -15.41
N PRO A 160 21.01 4.91 -16.27
CA PRO A 160 21.68 3.67 -15.86
C PRO A 160 23.09 3.85 -15.24
N LEU A 161 23.73 5.02 -15.38
CA LEU A 161 25.13 5.27 -14.96
C LEU A 161 25.30 6.04 -13.63
N SER A 162 24.25 6.15 -12.81
CA SER A 162 24.30 6.91 -11.55
C SER A 162 25.09 6.21 -10.42
N GLN A 163 25.73 6.98 -9.52
CA GLN A 163 26.39 6.46 -8.32
C GLN A 163 25.42 5.76 -7.35
N GLN A 164 25.62 4.46 -7.14
CA GLN A 164 24.74 3.58 -6.37
C GLN A 164 24.68 3.90 -4.86
N GLN A 165 25.82 4.22 -4.25
CA GLN A 165 25.90 4.47 -2.79
C GLN A 165 25.14 5.71 -2.34
N LYS A 166 25.24 6.81 -3.10
CA LYS A 166 24.49 8.06 -2.85
C LYS A 166 22.98 7.80 -2.88
N ARG A 167 22.51 7.00 -3.83
CA ARG A 167 21.08 6.63 -3.95
C ARG A 167 20.58 5.79 -2.78
N ASN A 168 21.41 4.93 -2.20
CA ASN A 168 21.02 4.16 -1.01
C ASN A 168 20.83 5.06 0.22
N ARG A 169 21.74 6.02 0.45
CA ARG A 169 21.60 6.98 1.57
C ARG A 169 20.31 7.82 1.42
N VAL A 170 20.03 8.29 0.21
CA VAL A 170 18.77 8.99 -0.11
C VAL A 170 17.57 8.08 0.16
N ALA A 171 17.61 6.81 -0.25
CA ALA A 171 16.49 5.88 -0.03
C ALA A 171 16.21 5.61 1.45
N VAL A 172 17.26 5.44 2.26
CA VAL A 172 17.12 5.31 3.72
C VAL A 172 16.54 6.58 4.31
N SER A 173 17.10 7.75 3.95
CA SER A 173 16.62 9.04 4.43
C SER A 173 15.14 9.27 4.09
N VAL A 174 14.73 9.03 2.84
CA VAL A 174 13.33 9.11 2.41
C VAL A 174 12.46 8.12 3.19
N SER A 175 12.92 6.90 3.43
CA SER A 175 12.14 5.90 4.19
C SER A 175 11.94 6.34 5.64
N VAL A 176 12.98 6.86 6.29
CA VAL A 176 12.89 7.42 7.66
C VAL A 176 11.92 8.61 7.67
N THR A 177 11.99 9.50 6.69
CA THR A 177 11.05 10.62 6.57
C THR A 177 9.61 10.13 6.41
N ILE A 178 9.35 9.13 5.57
CA ILE A 178 8.01 8.54 5.42
C ILE A 178 7.51 8.00 6.75
N TRP A 179 8.32 7.23 7.48
CA TRP A 179 7.94 6.72 8.80
C TRP A 179 7.60 7.84 9.78
N VAL A 180 8.47 8.84 9.91
CA VAL A 180 8.24 9.98 10.81
C VAL A 180 6.95 10.72 10.43
N VAL A 181 6.77 11.02 9.14
CA VAL A 181 5.57 11.72 8.66
C VAL A 181 4.32 10.89 8.91
N VAL A 182 4.32 9.58 8.59
CA VAL A 182 3.16 8.70 8.82
C VAL A 182 2.83 8.55 10.30
N TRP A 183 3.82 8.49 11.19
CA TRP A 183 3.57 8.49 12.63
C TRP A 183 3.00 9.82 13.12
N LEU A 184 3.57 10.95 12.70
CA LEU A 184 3.08 12.28 13.07
C LEU A 184 1.65 12.52 12.61
N ILE A 185 1.34 12.18 11.35
CA ILE A 185 -0.02 12.32 10.83
C ILE A 185 -0.97 11.29 11.42
N SER A 186 -0.51 10.20 12.04
CA SER A 186 -1.38 9.25 12.76
C SER A 186 -1.77 9.75 14.16
N ILE A 187 -1.10 10.78 14.71
CA ILE A 187 -1.38 11.32 16.05
C ILE A 187 -2.87 11.68 16.24
N PRO A 188 -3.56 12.37 15.32
CA PRO A 188 -4.98 12.70 15.48
C PRO A 188 -5.89 11.50 15.73
N LEU A 189 -5.55 10.30 15.24
CA LEU A 189 -6.33 9.07 15.52
C LEU A 189 -6.31 8.68 17.00
N TYR A 190 -5.29 9.11 17.74
CA TYR A 190 -5.16 8.87 19.17
C TYR A 190 -5.84 9.95 20.03
N LEU A 191 -6.17 11.11 19.45
CA LEU A 191 -6.69 12.27 20.20
C LEU A 191 -8.19 12.23 20.47
N TYR A 192 -8.95 11.37 19.78
CA TYR A 192 -10.37 11.18 20.01
C TYR A 192 -10.69 9.71 20.29
N ASN A 193 -11.91 9.43 20.75
CA ASN A 193 -12.31 8.07 21.13
C ASN A 193 -12.75 7.30 19.88
N GLN A 194 -12.13 6.16 19.67
CA GLN A 194 -12.45 5.21 18.62
C GLN A 194 -13.53 4.23 19.09
N GLU A 195 -13.74 4.06 20.40
CA GLU A 195 -14.80 3.21 20.92
C GLU A 195 -16.14 3.95 21.07
N VAL A 196 -17.20 3.30 20.61
CA VAL A 196 -18.57 3.82 20.73
C VAL A 196 -19.51 2.72 21.19
N LYS A 197 -20.19 2.95 22.32
CA LYS A 197 -21.23 2.05 22.82
C LYS A 197 -22.52 2.30 22.06
N ILE A 198 -23.07 1.25 21.44
CA ILE A 198 -24.35 1.30 20.72
C ILE A 198 -25.47 0.86 21.67
N ALA A 199 -26.44 1.74 21.90
CA ALA A 199 -27.44 1.55 22.95
C ALA A 199 -28.34 0.32 22.71
N ARG A 200 -28.86 0.14 21.49
CA ARG A 200 -29.82 -0.93 21.17
C ARG A 200 -29.20 -2.32 21.00
N LEU A 201 -27.94 -2.37 20.59
CA LEU A 201 -27.21 -3.63 20.37
C LEU A 201 -26.40 -4.05 21.61
N GLU A 202 -26.21 -3.15 22.57
CA GLU A 202 -25.38 -3.34 23.77
C GLU A 202 -23.91 -3.73 23.47
N ILE A 203 -23.43 -3.42 22.27
CA ILE A 203 -22.05 -3.65 21.83
C ILE A 203 -21.19 -2.39 21.95
N LEU A 204 -19.90 -2.60 22.14
CA LEU A 204 -18.88 -1.56 22.05
C LEU A 204 -18.15 -1.69 20.71
N THR A 205 -18.41 -0.80 19.75
CA THR A 205 -17.74 -0.84 18.45
C THR A 205 -16.37 -0.19 18.51
N CYS A 206 -15.44 -0.61 17.66
CA CYS A 206 -14.12 -0.01 17.51
C CYS A 206 -13.98 0.60 16.11
N HIS A 207 -13.88 1.94 16.03
CA HIS A 207 -13.74 2.77 14.81
C HIS A 207 -14.91 2.74 13.81
N ASP A 208 -15.66 1.64 13.76
CA ASP A 208 -16.80 1.44 12.86
C ASP A 208 -17.86 2.55 12.95
N VAL A 209 -17.94 3.24 14.09
CA VAL A 209 -18.88 4.33 14.35
C VAL A 209 -18.13 5.54 14.91
N THR A 210 -18.41 6.74 14.38
CA THR A 210 -17.82 8.00 14.88
C THR A 210 -18.84 8.77 15.72
N LYS A 211 -18.45 9.26 16.90
CA LYS A 211 -19.33 10.09 17.74
C LYS A 211 -19.69 11.41 17.06
N PRO A 212 -20.94 11.90 17.16
CA PRO A 212 -21.35 13.18 16.59
C PRO A 212 -20.49 14.36 17.07
N SER A 213 -20.06 14.34 18.33
CA SER A 213 -19.18 15.35 18.95
C SER A 213 -17.77 15.38 18.33
N GLN A 214 -17.30 14.26 17.78
CA GLN A 214 -15.94 14.09 17.24
C GLN A 214 -15.90 14.11 15.70
N LYS A 215 -17.06 14.20 15.04
CA LYS A 215 -17.19 14.13 13.57
C LYS A 215 -16.32 15.14 12.82
N LYS A 216 -16.14 16.35 13.35
CA LYS A 216 -15.33 17.41 12.71
C LYS A 216 -13.85 17.05 12.70
N ILE A 217 -13.33 16.51 13.81
CA ILE A 217 -11.92 16.10 13.93
C ILE A 217 -11.67 14.89 13.02
N ALA A 218 -12.55 13.88 13.07
CA ALA A 218 -12.44 12.70 12.22
C ALA A 218 -12.51 13.05 10.73
N ALA A 219 -13.50 13.85 10.31
CA ALA A 219 -13.62 14.28 8.93
C ALA A 219 -12.43 15.13 8.47
N GLY A 220 -11.98 16.09 9.28
CA GLY A 220 -10.79 16.89 8.98
C GLY A 220 -9.55 16.02 8.75
N TYR A 221 -9.34 15.02 9.60
CA TYR A 221 -8.26 14.04 9.47
C TYR A 221 -8.37 13.24 8.16
N PHE A 222 -9.49 12.55 7.95
CA PHE A 222 -9.63 11.62 6.82
C PHE A 222 -9.72 12.31 5.45
N LEU A 223 -10.29 13.51 5.38
CA LEU A 223 -10.27 14.31 4.15
C LEU A 223 -8.85 14.79 3.82
N THR A 224 -8.12 15.27 4.82
CA THR A 224 -6.72 15.68 4.64
C THR A 224 -5.86 14.51 4.18
N MET A 225 -6.04 13.34 4.80
CA MET A 225 -5.29 12.13 4.45
C MET A 225 -5.71 11.53 3.11
N GLY A 226 -6.99 11.60 2.73
CA GLY A 226 -7.43 11.24 1.38
C GLY A 226 -6.73 12.09 0.30
N MET A 227 -6.60 13.40 0.54
CA MET A 227 -5.93 14.30 -0.41
C MET A 227 -4.40 14.13 -0.40
N LEU A 228 -3.77 14.22 0.77
CA LEU A 228 -2.31 14.22 0.87
C LEU A 228 -1.72 12.80 0.84
N GLY A 229 -2.33 11.87 1.57
CA GLY A 229 -1.86 10.50 1.72
C GLY A 229 -2.19 9.58 0.54
N PHE A 230 -3.23 9.90 -0.24
CA PHE A 230 -3.64 9.08 -1.38
C PHE A 230 -3.50 9.81 -2.74
N VAL A 231 -4.13 10.98 -2.94
CA VAL A 231 -4.13 11.64 -4.26
C VAL A 231 -2.71 12.02 -4.70
N VAL A 232 -1.90 12.63 -3.83
CA VAL A 232 -0.54 13.06 -4.18
C VAL A 232 0.36 11.88 -4.59
N PRO A 233 0.52 10.79 -3.80
CA PRO A 233 1.30 9.63 -4.24
C PRO A 233 0.75 8.94 -5.49
N THR A 234 -0.57 8.96 -5.70
CA THR A 234 -1.20 8.41 -6.91
C THR A 234 -0.74 9.15 -8.15
N ILE A 235 -0.73 10.49 -8.10
CA ILE A 235 -0.22 11.33 -9.19
C ILE A 235 1.26 11.02 -9.45
N VAL A 236 2.07 10.90 -8.39
CA VAL A 236 3.49 10.54 -8.50
C VAL A 236 3.66 9.16 -9.18
N CYS A 237 2.86 8.17 -8.82
CA CYS A 237 2.87 6.84 -9.46
C CYS A 237 2.56 6.94 -10.96
N ILE A 238 1.47 7.63 -11.31
CA ILE A 238 1.03 7.79 -12.71
C ILE A 238 2.11 8.48 -13.54
N VAL A 239 2.63 9.61 -13.07
CA VAL A 239 3.69 10.36 -13.76
C VAL A 239 4.94 9.48 -13.93
N SER A 240 5.36 8.79 -12.86
CA SER A 240 6.54 7.91 -12.90
C SER A 240 6.38 6.78 -13.92
N TYR A 241 5.21 6.17 -14.02
CA TYR A 241 4.94 5.11 -14.99
C TYR A 241 4.86 5.62 -16.43
N VAL A 242 4.23 6.77 -16.66
CA VAL A 242 4.22 7.40 -17.99
C VAL A 242 5.64 7.71 -18.45
N LEU A 243 6.47 8.28 -17.57
CA LEU A 243 7.87 8.57 -17.87
C LEU A 243 8.71 7.29 -18.07
N MET A 244 8.48 6.24 -17.27
CA MET A 244 9.12 4.93 -17.43
C MET A 244 8.80 4.30 -18.78
N LEU A 245 7.52 4.34 -19.20
CA LEU A 245 7.10 3.81 -20.51
C LEU A 245 7.70 4.60 -21.68
N LYS A 246 7.75 5.94 -21.58
CA LYS A 246 8.41 6.80 -22.58
C LYS A 246 9.91 6.48 -22.69
N ALA A 247 10.60 6.35 -21.56
CA ALA A 247 12.01 6.00 -21.53
C ALA A 247 12.28 4.61 -22.15
N LEU A 248 11.44 3.61 -21.85
CA LEU A 248 11.54 2.27 -22.45
C LEU A 248 11.30 2.29 -23.97
N ARG A 249 10.35 3.09 -24.44
CA ARG A 249 10.05 3.22 -25.88
C ARG A 249 11.22 3.83 -26.64
N ASN A 250 11.93 4.79 -26.07
CA ASN A 250 13.00 5.49 -26.80
C ASN A 250 14.30 4.66 -26.92
N SER A 251 14.41 3.51 -26.24
CA SER A 251 15.63 2.71 -26.21
C SER A 251 15.65 1.50 -27.16
N MET A 252 14.77 1.38 -28.17
CA MET A 252 14.39 0.14 -28.91
C MET A 252 15.47 -0.80 -29.53
N LYS A 253 16.77 -0.64 -29.31
CA LYS A 253 17.83 -1.40 -30.02
C LYS A 253 18.52 -2.54 -29.23
N ASP A 254 18.14 -2.84 -27.99
CA ASP A 254 18.86 -3.85 -27.15
C ASP A 254 17.92 -4.97 -26.60
N PRO A 255 18.21 -6.27 -26.80
CA PRO A 255 17.44 -7.39 -26.24
C PRO A 255 17.35 -7.40 -24.70
N ALA A 256 18.27 -6.75 -23.96
CA ALA A 256 18.14 -6.54 -22.52
C ALA A 256 16.92 -5.68 -22.14
N ILE A 257 16.39 -4.91 -23.10
CA ILE A 257 15.22 -4.03 -22.92
C ILE A 257 13.93 -4.82 -22.89
N ALA A 258 13.83 -5.94 -23.61
CA ALA A 258 12.65 -6.81 -23.54
C ALA A 258 12.41 -7.34 -22.11
N LYS A 259 13.48 -7.77 -21.43
CA LYS A 259 13.41 -8.19 -20.01
C LYS A 259 13.03 -7.03 -19.08
N ARG A 260 13.58 -5.82 -19.30
CA ARG A 260 13.24 -4.62 -18.52
C ARG A 260 11.78 -4.18 -18.73
N ARG A 261 11.30 -4.20 -19.99
CA ARG A 261 9.93 -3.88 -20.38
C ARG A 261 8.94 -4.86 -19.76
N LYS A 262 9.22 -6.16 -19.78
CA LYS A 262 8.36 -7.17 -19.12
C LYS A 262 8.24 -6.89 -17.62
N LYS A 263 9.34 -6.63 -16.92
CA LYS A 263 9.31 -6.28 -15.49
C LYS A 263 8.53 -4.99 -15.23
N ALA A 264 8.69 -3.98 -16.08
CA ALA A 264 7.99 -2.71 -15.98
C ALA A 264 6.48 -2.86 -16.19
N VAL A 265 6.05 -3.59 -17.23
CA VAL A 265 4.63 -3.87 -17.49
C VAL A 265 4.01 -4.65 -16.34
N VAL A 266 4.67 -5.70 -15.86
CA VAL A 266 4.15 -6.48 -14.74
C VAL A 266 4.03 -5.62 -13.49
N LEU A 267 5.02 -4.78 -13.17
CA LEU A 267 4.94 -3.84 -12.06
C LEU A 267 3.75 -2.88 -12.20
N ILE A 268 3.56 -2.28 -13.39
CA ILE A 268 2.43 -1.39 -13.66
C ILE A 268 1.11 -2.12 -13.45
N VAL A 269 0.97 -3.34 -13.98
CA VAL A 269 -0.26 -4.14 -13.84
C VAL A 269 -0.52 -4.48 -12.37
N THR A 270 0.49 -4.95 -11.63
CA THR A 270 0.34 -5.26 -10.20
C THR A 270 -0.08 -4.03 -9.40
N VAL A 271 0.56 -2.89 -9.64
CA VAL A 271 0.22 -1.65 -8.93
C VAL A 271 -1.16 -1.14 -9.33
N LEU A 272 -1.52 -1.20 -10.61
CA LEU A 272 -2.87 -0.85 -11.07
C LEU A 272 -3.93 -1.70 -10.38
N VAL A 273 -3.73 -3.02 -10.26
CA VAL A 273 -4.64 -3.92 -9.53
C VAL A 273 -4.78 -3.49 -8.07
N MET A 274 -3.69 -3.19 -7.37
CA MET A 274 -3.75 -2.70 -5.98
C MET A 274 -4.49 -1.37 -5.86
N PHE A 275 -4.27 -0.43 -6.78
CA PHE A 275 -5.01 0.84 -6.78
C PHE A 275 -6.49 0.64 -7.08
N LEU A 276 -6.85 -0.24 -8.02
CA LEU A 276 -8.24 -0.49 -8.39
C LEU A 276 -9.03 -1.24 -7.31
N LEU A 277 -8.41 -2.21 -6.64
CA LEU A 277 -9.08 -3.07 -5.68
C LEU A 277 -8.96 -2.58 -4.23
N CYS A 278 -7.78 -2.07 -3.84
CA CYS A 278 -7.48 -1.79 -2.44
C CYS A 278 -7.56 -0.30 -2.11
N PHE A 279 -6.80 0.55 -2.82
CA PHE A 279 -6.58 1.94 -2.39
C PHE A 279 -7.65 2.92 -2.88
N THR A 280 -8.01 2.89 -4.17
CA THR A 280 -8.98 3.85 -4.73
C THR A 280 -10.37 3.69 -4.15
N PRO A 281 -10.95 2.46 -4.07
CA PRO A 281 -12.30 2.30 -3.53
C PRO A 281 -12.39 2.71 -2.05
N SER A 282 -11.39 2.36 -1.25
CA SER A 282 -11.36 2.69 0.19
C SER A 282 -11.21 4.19 0.42
N ASN A 283 -10.25 4.85 -0.23
CA ASN A 283 -10.03 6.29 -0.02
C ASN A 283 -11.18 7.13 -0.56
N ILE A 284 -11.76 6.78 -1.72
CA ILE A 284 -12.96 7.48 -2.23
C ILE A 284 -14.12 7.30 -1.25
N MET A 285 -14.39 6.07 -0.80
CA MET A 285 -15.49 5.83 0.13
C MET A 285 -15.29 6.47 1.49
N LEU A 286 -14.05 6.54 1.97
CA LEU A 286 -13.69 7.25 3.20
C LEU A 286 -13.99 8.75 3.07
N MET A 287 -13.57 9.39 1.97
CA MET A 287 -13.89 10.80 1.72
C MET A 287 -15.40 11.02 1.59
N VAL A 288 -16.10 10.18 0.82
CA VAL A 288 -17.55 10.27 0.64
C VAL A 288 -18.27 10.12 1.98
N HIS A 289 -17.91 9.11 2.78
CA HIS A 289 -18.49 8.86 4.10
C HIS A 289 -18.36 10.09 5.01
N TYR A 290 -17.17 10.67 5.13
CA TYR A 290 -16.94 11.83 6.00
C TYR A 290 -17.54 13.14 5.45
N ILE A 291 -17.65 13.31 4.13
CA ILE A 291 -18.38 14.46 3.54
C ILE A 291 -19.88 14.35 3.85
N LEU A 292 -20.49 13.18 3.67
CA LEU A 292 -21.90 12.95 4.00
C LEU A 292 -22.16 13.13 5.50
N LEU A 293 -21.25 12.66 6.35
CA LEU A 293 -21.31 12.83 7.81
C LEU A 293 -21.26 14.31 8.22
N LEU A 294 -20.43 15.13 7.56
CA LEU A 294 -20.39 16.58 7.80
C LEU A 294 -21.68 17.28 7.36
N LYS A 295 -22.24 16.88 6.22
CA LYS A 295 -23.49 17.43 5.67
C LYS A 295 -24.73 16.97 6.43
N GLY A 296 -24.63 15.91 7.24
CA GLY A 296 -25.79 15.30 7.89
C GLY A 296 -26.76 14.70 6.87
N ALA A 297 -26.22 14.21 5.75
CA ALA A 297 -26.96 13.59 4.64
C ALA A 297 -26.88 12.05 4.69
N ASP A 298 -27.86 11.39 4.08
CA ASP A 298 -28.11 9.97 4.31
C ASP A 298 -26.91 9.14 3.86
N ASN A 299 -26.43 8.26 4.74
CA ASN A 299 -25.28 7.41 4.44
C ASN A 299 -25.69 5.94 4.31
N ASN A 300 -26.55 5.65 3.32
CA ASN A 300 -26.92 4.27 2.95
C ASN A 300 -25.74 3.47 2.36
N LEU A 301 -24.55 4.08 2.26
CA LEU A 301 -23.34 3.50 1.69
C LEU A 301 -22.41 2.88 2.74
N TYR A 302 -22.82 2.84 4.02
CA TYR A 302 -21.97 2.33 5.09
C TYR A 302 -21.47 0.90 4.87
N GLY A 303 -22.35 -0.02 4.42
CA GLY A 303 -21.94 -1.39 4.09
C GLY A 303 -20.90 -1.44 2.97
N PHE A 304 -21.03 -0.58 1.95
CA PHE A 304 -20.05 -0.47 0.87
C PHE A 304 -18.72 0.13 1.37
N TYR A 305 -18.78 1.15 2.23
CA TYR A 305 -17.61 1.75 2.87
C TYR A 305 -16.80 0.73 3.70
N ILE A 306 -17.46 -0.04 4.57
CA ILE A 306 -16.78 -1.07 5.38
C ILE A 306 -16.22 -2.17 4.48
N THR A 307 -16.92 -2.53 3.41
CA THR A 307 -16.44 -3.51 2.43
C THR A 307 -15.18 -3.01 1.74
N THR A 308 -15.12 -1.76 1.26
CA THR A 308 -13.93 -1.22 0.60
C THR A 308 -12.76 -1.07 1.57
N LEU A 309 -12.99 -0.72 2.83
CA LEU A 309 -11.95 -0.75 3.88
C LEU A 309 -11.41 -2.16 4.14
N CYS A 310 -12.26 -3.18 4.08
CA CYS A 310 -11.83 -4.56 4.19
C CYS A 310 -10.95 -4.96 3.00
N LEU A 311 -11.40 -4.66 1.78
CA LEU A 311 -10.63 -4.92 0.57
C LEU A 311 -9.29 -4.16 0.55
N ALA A 312 -9.19 -3.00 1.20
CA ALA A 312 -7.93 -2.29 1.35
C ALA A 312 -6.84 -3.14 2.01
N SER A 313 -7.20 -4.02 2.95
CA SER A 313 -6.25 -4.90 3.65
C SER A 313 -5.63 -5.99 2.76
N LEU A 314 -6.21 -6.26 1.58
CA LEU A 314 -5.64 -7.18 0.60
C LEU A 314 -4.34 -6.63 -0.03
N ASN A 315 -4.01 -5.34 0.16
CA ASN A 315 -2.74 -4.79 -0.31
C ASN A 315 -1.54 -5.63 0.18
N SER A 316 -1.53 -6.01 1.46
CA SER A 316 -0.47 -6.83 2.07
C SER A 316 -0.35 -8.23 1.46
N CYS A 317 -1.38 -8.71 0.75
CA CYS A 317 -1.33 -9.96 -0.03
C CYS A 317 -0.82 -9.75 -1.46
N PHE A 318 -0.99 -8.55 -2.00
CA PHE A 318 -0.54 -8.21 -3.35
C PHE A 318 0.92 -7.74 -3.40
N ASP A 319 1.44 -7.15 -2.32
CA ASP A 319 2.82 -6.69 -2.23
C ASP A 319 3.89 -7.78 -2.47
N PRO A 320 3.71 -9.05 -2.04
CA PRO A 320 4.58 -10.16 -2.45
C PRO A 320 4.76 -10.31 -3.96
N PHE A 321 3.76 -9.98 -4.77
CA PHE A 321 3.89 -9.99 -6.24
C PHE A 321 4.81 -8.86 -6.70
N VAL A 322 4.69 -7.66 -6.11
CA VAL A 322 5.61 -6.54 -6.34
C VAL A 322 7.04 -7.00 -6.04
N TYR A 323 7.29 -7.65 -4.90
CA TYR A 323 8.61 -8.17 -4.53
C TYR A 323 9.12 -9.22 -5.52
N TYR A 324 8.27 -10.16 -5.92
CA TYR A 324 8.62 -11.27 -6.82
C TYR A 324 9.04 -10.83 -8.22
N PHE A 325 8.34 -9.83 -8.79
CA PHE A 325 8.66 -9.35 -10.14
C PHE A 325 9.82 -8.37 -10.15
N ILE A 326 10.00 -7.64 -9.05
CA ILE A 326 11.03 -6.62 -8.91
C ILE A 326 12.38 -7.23 -8.50
N SER A 327 12.40 -8.04 -7.44
CA SER A 327 13.61 -8.57 -6.81
C SER A 327 13.95 -9.96 -7.34
N GLU A 328 15.11 -10.09 -7.99
CA GLU A 328 15.60 -11.40 -8.42
C GLU A 328 15.97 -12.29 -7.22
N ASP A 329 16.50 -11.69 -6.15
CA ASP A 329 16.85 -12.40 -4.91
C ASP A 329 15.60 -12.99 -4.24
N PHE A 330 14.52 -12.20 -4.09
CA PHE A 330 13.28 -12.66 -3.48
C PHE A 330 12.63 -13.77 -4.29
N ARG A 331 12.54 -13.58 -5.61
CA ARG A 331 12.03 -14.62 -6.52
C ARG A 331 12.79 -15.93 -6.41
N GLU A 332 14.12 -15.89 -6.27
CA GLU A 332 14.91 -17.12 -6.17
C GLU A 332 14.68 -17.85 -4.84
N HIS A 333 14.59 -17.13 -3.72
CA HIS A 333 14.29 -17.74 -2.43
C HIS A 333 12.87 -18.31 -2.40
N VAL A 334 11.87 -17.59 -2.92
CA VAL A 334 10.50 -18.09 -3.09
C VAL A 334 10.50 -19.39 -3.90
N LYS A 335 11.18 -19.44 -5.05
CA LYS A 335 11.29 -20.66 -5.85
C LYS A 335 11.94 -21.81 -5.08
N ASN A 336 12.98 -21.55 -4.31
CA ASN A 336 13.66 -22.61 -3.55
C ASN A 336 12.77 -23.14 -2.41
N THR A 337 12.05 -22.27 -1.72
CA THR A 337 11.10 -22.63 -0.66
C THR A 337 9.93 -23.47 -1.20
N PHE A 338 9.28 -23.03 -2.29
CA PHE A 338 8.12 -23.74 -2.86
C PHE A 338 8.49 -24.99 -3.67
N LEU A 339 9.71 -25.08 -4.22
CA LEU A 339 10.17 -26.28 -4.93
C LEU A 339 10.87 -27.29 -4.00
N CYS A 340 10.82 -27.10 -2.68
CA CYS A 340 11.52 -27.91 -1.67
C CYS A 340 13.00 -28.17 -2.03
N ARG A 341 13.65 -27.20 -2.70
CA ARG A 341 15.04 -27.37 -3.13
C ARG A 341 15.93 -27.02 -1.95
N SER A 342 16.62 -28.02 -1.41
CA SER A 342 17.68 -27.85 -0.41
C SER A 342 18.60 -26.67 -0.81
N GLU A 343 18.89 -25.78 0.14
CA GLU A 343 19.77 -24.60 -0.08
C GLU A 343 21.12 -25.01 -0.72
N ARG A 344 21.63 -26.21 -0.42
CA ARG A 344 22.87 -26.75 -1.02
C ARG A 344 22.76 -26.95 -2.52
N THR A 345 21.61 -27.38 -3.02
CA THR A 345 21.36 -27.64 -4.45
C THR A 345 21.20 -26.33 -5.22
N ALA A 346 20.54 -25.33 -4.62
CA ALA A 346 20.45 -23.99 -5.19
C ALA A 346 21.81 -23.28 -5.25
N GLN A 347 22.62 -23.41 -4.19
CA GLN A 347 23.98 -22.87 -4.14
C GLN A 347 24.89 -23.53 -5.19
N ARG A 348 24.85 -24.88 -5.34
CA ARG A 348 25.59 -25.60 -6.38
C ARG A 348 25.22 -25.14 -7.80
N MET A 349 23.92 -25.00 -8.10
CA MET A 349 23.49 -24.50 -9.40
C MET A 349 23.95 -23.06 -9.68
N ARG A 350 23.96 -22.17 -8.69
CA ARG A 350 24.51 -20.81 -8.84
C ARG A 350 25.98 -20.84 -9.22
N VAL A 351 26.79 -21.68 -8.55
CA VAL A 351 28.22 -21.84 -8.86
C VAL A 351 28.41 -22.37 -10.28
N SER A 352 27.64 -23.39 -10.68
CA SER A 352 27.66 -23.92 -12.05
C SER A 352 27.25 -22.89 -13.10
N PHE A 353 26.23 -22.07 -12.84
CA PHE A 353 25.81 -21.01 -13.76
C PHE A 353 26.84 -19.88 -13.88
N SER A 354 27.50 -19.50 -12.78
CA SER A 354 28.61 -18.54 -12.82
C SER A 354 29.83 -19.09 -13.56
N ALA A 355 30.14 -20.38 -13.40
CA ALA A 355 31.22 -21.04 -14.12
C ALA A 355 30.94 -21.13 -15.63
N LEU A 356 29.71 -21.47 -16.03
CA LEU A 356 29.26 -21.44 -17.43
C LEU A 356 29.35 -20.05 -18.04
N LYS A 357 28.99 -19.00 -17.28
CA LYS A 357 29.06 -17.61 -17.75
C LYS A 357 30.50 -17.11 -17.86
N PHE A 358 31.40 -17.59 -16.99
CA PHE A 358 32.84 -17.30 -17.05
C PHE A 358 33.50 -18.03 -18.23
N SER A 359 33.17 -19.30 -18.46
CA SER A 359 33.61 -20.08 -19.62
C SER A 359 33.18 -19.44 -20.94
N LYS A 360 31.93 -18.96 -21.04
CA LYS A 360 31.46 -18.22 -22.23
C LYS A 360 32.21 -16.90 -22.47
N LYS A 361 32.72 -16.26 -21.41
CA LYS A 361 33.54 -15.04 -21.50
C LYS A 361 35.01 -15.33 -21.81
N SER A 362 35.51 -16.51 -21.47
CA SER A 362 36.83 -17.00 -21.85
C SER A 362 36.90 -17.35 -23.34
N ASN A 363 35.86 -17.98 -23.89
CA ASN A 363 35.81 -18.35 -25.31
C ASN A 363 35.67 -17.17 -26.28
N SER A 364 35.44 -15.94 -25.79
CA SER A 364 35.44 -14.73 -26.61
C SER A 364 36.80 -14.03 -26.70
N TYR A 365 37.87 -14.56 -26.09
CA TYR A 365 39.22 -13.96 -26.11
C TYR A 365 40.30 -14.82 -26.79
N THR A 366 39.95 -15.93 -27.43
CA THR A 366 40.88 -16.71 -28.24
C THR A 366 40.49 -16.65 -29.72
N SER A 367 40.85 -15.54 -30.37
CA SER A 367 40.98 -15.45 -31.82
C SER A 367 42.45 -15.20 -32.16
N GLY A 368 43.14 -16.28 -32.55
CA GLY A 368 44.23 -16.29 -33.53
C GLY A 368 45.51 -15.53 -33.21
N SER A 369 46.47 -16.21 -32.58
CA SER A 369 47.88 -15.99 -32.86
C SER A 369 48.54 -17.36 -33.02
N GLY A 370 48.90 -17.69 -34.26
CA GLY A 370 49.59 -18.91 -34.64
C GLY A 370 50.34 -18.66 -35.94
N ASN A 371 51.58 -18.18 -35.79
CA ASN A 371 52.83 -18.39 -36.54
C ASN A 371 52.74 -18.70 -38.07
N THR A 372 53.65 -18.24 -38.94
CA THR A 372 55.11 -18.41 -38.85
C THR A 372 55.77 -17.60 -39.98
N ARG A 373 56.86 -16.89 -39.68
CA ARG A 373 57.75 -16.28 -40.70
C ARG A 373 58.61 -17.38 -41.33
N SER A 374 58.59 -17.49 -42.66
CA SER A 374 59.65 -18.15 -43.43
C SER A 374 60.70 -17.11 -43.81
N THR A 375 61.95 -17.39 -43.49
CA THR A 375 63.15 -16.64 -43.91
C THR A 375 63.64 -17.11 -45.28
N ASP A 376 64.15 -16.16 -46.07
CA ASP A 376 64.79 -16.36 -47.37
C ASP A 376 66.09 -17.20 -47.30
N CYS A 377 66.21 -18.18 -48.19
CA CYS A 377 67.32 -18.44 -49.13
C CYS A 377 66.92 -19.58 -50.08
#